data_AF-A0A938V8E7-F1
#
_entry.id   AF-A0A938V8E7-F1
#
_cell.length_a   1.000
_cell.length_b   1.000
_cell.length_c   1.000
_cell.angle_alpha   90.00
_cell.angle_beta   90.00
_cell.angle_gamma   90.00
#
_symmetry.space_group_name_H-M   'P 1'
#
loop_
_entity.id
_entity.type
_entity.pdbx_description
1 polymer ?
#
loop_
_entity_poly.entity_id
_entity_poly.type
_entity_poly.pdbx_seq_one_letter_code
_entity_poly.pdbx_strand_id
1 'polypeptide(L)'
;MPDKPQENDKKAKIGLVEIMLIMMLVGLVFVFIPPYFQMRADEAQEVIDRERFDLAMQTVRQIIEKAEEYKKTDEFGDYPILIEVLNVTAPDTTFFTYMLEAEDLSIRAISKTSFGKEGIKVIYSMPNKTYEIDDPAPKIKPVIKDSWLP
;
A
#
# COMPACT_ATOMS: atom_id res chain seq x y z
N MET A 1 -12.40 -11.95 77.29
CA MET A 1 -13.09 -12.03 75.99
C MET A 1 -13.09 -10.64 75.38
N PRO A 2 -12.52 -10.49 74.17
CA PRO A 2 -13.26 -9.80 73.11
C PRO A 2 -13.16 -10.49 71.74
N ASP A 3 -14.15 -10.18 70.90
CA ASP A 3 -14.48 -10.73 69.60
C ASP A 3 -13.34 -10.75 68.58
N LYS A 4 -13.24 -11.84 67.82
CA LYS A 4 -12.62 -11.83 66.49
C LYS A 4 -13.72 -11.56 65.45
N PRO A 5 -13.52 -10.62 64.52
CA PRO A 5 -14.50 -10.38 63.46
C PRO A 5 -14.55 -11.62 62.55
N GLN A 6 -15.76 -12.14 62.31
CA GLN A 6 -15.97 -13.15 61.28
C GLN A 6 -15.72 -12.51 59.91
N GLU A 7 -14.58 -12.86 59.33
CA GLU A 7 -14.29 -12.65 57.92
C GLU A 7 -15.29 -13.49 57.12
N ASN A 8 -16.26 -12.82 56.53
CA ASN A 8 -17.35 -13.43 55.78
C ASN A 8 -16.79 -13.85 54.42
N ASP A 9 -16.08 -14.97 54.42
CA ASP A 9 -15.42 -15.57 53.27
C ASP A 9 -16.49 -16.21 52.37
N LYS A 10 -17.27 -15.35 51.69
CA LYS A 10 -18.31 -15.76 50.74
C LYS A 10 -17.63 -16.36 49.51
N LYS A 11 -17.25 -17.63 49.59
CA LYS A 11 -16.88 -18.44 48.43
C LYS A 11 -18.08 -18.53 47.50
N ALA A 12 -18.06 -17.75 46.42
CA ALA A 12 -19.06 -17.83 45.36
C ALA A 12 -19.01 -19.26 44.78
N LYS A 13 -20.09 -20.02 44.97
CA LYS A 13 -20.23 -21.35 44.39
C LYS A 13 -20.76 -21.18 42.97
N ILE A 14 -19.86 -21.20 42.00
CA ILE A 14 -20.20 -21.10 40.58
C ILE A 14 -20.96 -22.37 40.18
N GLY A 15 -22.15 -22.20 39.61
CA GLY A 15 -22.99 -23.31 39.17
C GLY A 15 -22.53 -23.90 37.84
N LEU A 16 -22.86 -25.17 37.57
CA LEU A 16 -22.47 -25.86 36.33
C LEU A 16 -22.99 -25.15 35.07
N VAL A 17 -24.22 -24.63 35.14
CA VAL A 17 -24.84 -23.83 34.06
C VAL A 17 -24.09 -22.51 33.84
N GLU A 18 -23.60 -21.90 34.92
CA GLU A 18 -22.86 -20.65 34.89
C GLU A 18 -21.47 -20.86 34.25
N ILE A 19 -20.81 -22.00 34.55
CA ILE A 19 -19.59 -22.42 33.85
C ILE A 19 -19.85 -22.66 32.37
N MET A 20 -20.95 -23.32 32.00
CA MET A 20 -21.31 -23.54 30.59
C MET A 20 -21.57 -22.22 29.85
N LEU A 21 -22.29 -21.28 30.47
CA LEU A 21 -22.53 -19.95 29.91
C LEU A 21 -21.23 -19.17 29.73
N ILE A 22 -20.34 -19.18 30.74
CA ILE A 22 -19.03 -18.53 30.64
C ILE A 22 -18.19 -19.17 29.53
N MET A 23 -18.20 -20.50 29.40
CA MET A 23 -17.42 -21.18 28.37
C MET A 23 -17.94 -20.86 26.96
N MET A 24 -19.26 -20.81 26.76
CA MET A 24 -19.86 -20.35 25.50
C MET A 24 -19.51 -18.90 25.19
N LEU A 25 -19.54 -18.02 26.19
CA LEU A 25 -19.18 -16.62 26.04
C LEU A 25 -17.71 -16.45 25.63
N VAL A 26 -16.79 -17.19 26.26
CA VAL A 26 -15.36 -17.17 25.92
C VAL A 26 -15.14 -17.64 24.48
N GLY A 27 -15.80 -18.73 24.07
CA GLY A 27 -15.73 -19.22 22.70
C GLY A 27 -16.20 -18.18 21.68
N LEU A 28 -17.30 -17.49 21.96
CA LEU A 28 -17.83 -16.42 21.11
C LEU A 28 -16.82 -15.27 20.98
N VAL A 29 -16.31 -14.75 22.10
CA VAL A 29 -15.38 -13.61 22.13
C VAL A 29 -14.09 -13.92 21.39
N PHE A 30 -13.57 -15.15 21.51
CA PHE A 30 -12.31 -15.54 20.91
C PHE A 30 -12.33 -15.53 19.37
N VAL A 31 -13.48 -15.79 18.74
CA VAL A 31 -13.62 -15.75 17.27
C VAL A 31 -13.44 -14.33 16.72
N PHE A 32 -13.78 -13.30 17.48
CA PHE A 32 -13.76 -11.90 17.01
C PHE A 32 -12.42 -11.19 17.20
N ILE A 33 -11.56 -11.66 18.11
CA ILE A 33 -10.30 -10.99 18.42
C ILE A 33 -9.29 -11.05 17.25
N PRO A 34 -8.97 -12.23 16.66
CA PRO A 34 -7.98 -12.31 15.59
C PRO A 34 -8.35 -11.52 14.32
N PRO A 35 -9.60 -11.56 13.81
CA PRO A 35 -10.01 -10.77 12.65
C PRO A 35 -9.82 -9.26 12.88
N TYR A 36 -10.17 -8.77 14.07
CA TYR A 36 -10.02 -7.36 14.42
C TYR A 36 -8.56 -6.89 14.35
N PHE A 37 -7.63 -7.68 14.88
CA PHE A 37 -6.20 -7.34 14.79
C PHE A 37 -5.65 -7.42 13.37
N GLN A 38 -6.09 -8.40 12.57
CA GLN A 38 -5.69 -8.54 11.16
C GLN A 38 -6.12 -7.33 10.32
N MET A 39 -7.37 -6.85 10.50
CA MET A 39 -7.87 -5.67 9.77
C MET A 39 -7.03 -4.42 10.05
N ARG A 40 -6.63 -4.20 11.30
CA ARG A 40 -5.79 -3.05 11.67
C ARG A 40 -4.38 -3.14 11.11
N ALA A 41 -3.79 -4.34 11.11
CA ALA A 41 -2.47 -4.56 10.51
C ALA A 41 -2.51 -4.33 9.00
N ASP A 42 -3.58 -4.79 8.34
CA ASP A 42 -3.79 -4.60 6.91
C ASP A 42 -3.95 -3.13 6.53
N GLU A 43 -4.72 -2.36 7.30
CA GLU A 43 -4.91 -0.93 7.08
C GLU A 43 -3.61 -0.15 7.27
N ALA A 44 -2.83 -0.46 8.32
CA ALA A 44 -1.54 0.17 8.55
C ALA A 44 -0.54 -0.09 7.41
N GLN A 45 -0.52 -1.32 6.88
CA GLN A 45 0.33 -1.65 5.74
C GLN A 45 -0.12 -0.92 4.47
N GLU A 46 -1.43 -0.79 4.24
CA GLU A 46 -1.96 -0.07 3.09
C GLU A 46 -1.55 1.41 3.09
N VAL A 47 -1.55 2.06 4.26
CA VAL A 47 -1.07 3.45 4.39
C VAL A 47 0.40 3.56 3.99
N ILE A 48 1.24 2.64 4.46
CA ILE A 48 2.68 2.62 4.13
C ILE A 48 2.89 2.40 2.63
N ASP A 49 2.15 1.45 2.03
CA ASP A 49 2.24 1.14 0.61
C ASP A 49 1.78 2.32 -0.24
N ARG A 50 0.75 3.04 0.21
CA ARG A 50 0.28 4.27 -0.41
C ARG A 50 1.30 5.39 -0.33
N GLU A 51 1.91 5.63 0.83
CA GLU A 51 2.96 6.65 0.98
C GLU A 51 4.15 6.37 0.05
N ARG A 52 4.56 5.11 -0.07
CA ARG A 52 5.61 4.68 -1.01
C ARG A 52 5.20 4.90 -2.47
N PHE A 53 3.94 4.63 -2.79
CA PHE A 53 3.39 4.86 -4.12
C PHE A 53 3.29 6.35 -4.46
N ASP A 54 2.90 7.19 -3.51
CA ASP A 54 2.83 8.65 -3.69
C ASP A 54 4.20 9.24 -4.01
N LEU A 55 5.27 8.74 -3.39
CA LEU A 55 6.65 9.09 -3.76
C LEU A 55 6.95 8.72 -5.21
N ALA A 56 6.48 7.55 -5.65
CA ALA A 56 6.67 7.12 -7.02
C ALA A 56 5.93 8.04 -8.02
N MET A 57 4.69 8.40 -7.69
CA MET A 57 3.89 9.30 -8.52
C MET A 57 4.45 10.72 -8.57
N GLN A 58 5.09 11.20 -7.51
CA GLN A 58 5.82 12.46 -7.55
C GLN A 58 6.95 12.43 -8.57
N THR A 59 7.73 11.34 -8.62
CA THR A 59 8.76 11.16 -9.64
C THR A 59 8.17 11.07 -11.05
N VAL A 60 7.09 10.32 -11.23
CA VAL A 60 6.39 10.26 -12.54
C VAL A 60 5.95 11.65 -12.98
N ARG A 61 5.40 12.48 -12.09
CA ARG A 61 5.00 13.85 -12.43
C ARG A 61 6.19 14.72 -12.85
N GLN A 62 7.33 14.60 -12.18
CA GLN A 62 8.55 15.31 -12.58
C GLN A 62 9.02 14.86 -13.97
N ILE A 63 8.96 13.56 -14.26
CA ILE A 63 9.30 13.04 -15.59
C ILE A 63 8.34 13.59 -16.65
N ILE A 64 7.03 13.62 -16.37
CA ILE A 64 6.01 14.17 -17.28
C ILE A 64 6.31 15.65 -17.56
N GLU A 65 6.55 16.45 -16.51
CA GLU A 65 6.83 17.88 -16.65
C GLU A 65 8.10 18.11 -17.49
N LYS A 66 9.17 17.36 -17.23
CA LYS A 66 10.40 17.44 -18.04
C LYS A 66 10.22 16.95 -19.47
N ALA A 67 9.40 15.93 -19.70
CA ALA A 67 9.06 15.46 -21.04
C ALA A 67 8.23 16.49 -21.82
N GLU A 68 7.29 17.18 -21.17
CA GLU A 68 6.54 18.28 -21.79
C GLU A 68 7.40 19.53 -22.03
N GLU A 69 8.36 19.84 -21.13
CA GLU A 69 9.35 20.89 -21.36
C GLU A 69 10.22 20.57 -22.58
N TYR A 70 10.77 19.35 -22.64
CA TYR A 70 11.59 18.88 -23.75
C TYR A 70 10.85 19.04 -25.09
N LYS A 71 9.60 18.57 -25.14
CA LYS A 71 8.74 18.68 -26.32
C LYS A 71 8.53 20.12 -26.80
N LYS A 72 8.48 21.10 -25.89
CA LYS A 72 8.30 22.52 -26.26
C LYS A 72 9.57 23.14 -26.84
N THR A 73 10.73 22.62 -26.45
CA THR A 73 12.04 23.11 -26.88
C THR A 73 12.61 22.36 -28.08
N ASP A 74 12.08 21.17 -28.36
CA ASP A 74 12.48 20.34 -29.50
C ASP A 74 11.94 20.91 -30.84
N GLU A 75 12.78 20.87 -31.88
CA GLU A 75 12.45 21.44 -33.20
C GLU A 75 11.33 20.68 -33.92
N PHE A 76 11.12 19.40 -33.58
CA PHE A 76 10.10 18.53 -34.17
C PHE A 76 8.87 18.38 -33.28
N GLY A 77 8.95 18.83 -32.02
CA GLY A 77 7.86 18.72 -31.06
C GLY A 77 7.65 17.28 -30.58
N ASP A 78 8.72 16.48 -30.56
CA ASP A 78 8.68 15.09 -30.13
C ASP A 78 8.98 14.93 -28.63
N TYR A 79 8.51 13.80 -28.08
CA TYR A 79 8.86 13.41 -26.72
C TYR A 79 10.26 12.78 -26.67
N PRO A 80 10.95 12.83 -25.51
CA PRO A 80 12.24 12.19 -25.35
C PRO A 80 12.14 10.66 -25.48
N ILE A 81 13.13 10.07 -26.15
CA ILE A 81 13.24 8.60 -26.34
C ILE A 81 13.79 7.92 -25.08
N LEU A 82 14.60 8.63 -24.31
CA LEU A 82 15.35 8.12 -23.17
C LEU A 82 15.17 9.02 -21.94
N ILE A 83 15.08 8.41 -20.77
CA ILE A 83 14.90 9.14 -19.51
C ILE A 83 16.16 9.89 -19.11
N GLU A 84 17.33 9.44 -19.56
CA GLU A 84 18.62 10.08 -19.31
C GLU A 84 18.76 11.42 -20.03
N VAL A 85 17.99 11.63 -21.09
CA VAL A 85 17.93 12.92 -21.81
C VAL A 85 17.13 13.94 -21.01
N LEU A 86 16.21 13.46 -20.18
CA LEU A 86 15.56 14.28 -19.17
C LEU A 86 16.56 14.46 -18.04
N ASN A 87 16.92 15.70 -17.73
CA ASN A 87 17.84 16.04 -16.65
C ASN A 87 17.19 15.85 -15.25
N VAL A 88 16.52 14.72 -15.04
CA VAL A 88 15.90 14.28 -13.80
C VAL A 88 16.99 13.60 -12.99
N THR A 89 17.37 14.21 -11.87
CA THR A 89 18.41 13.65 -11.01
C THR A 89 17.90 12.38 -10.33
N ALA A 90 18.56 11.24 -10.57
CA ALA A 90 18.23 9.94 -10.01
C ALA A 90 16.73 9.58 -10.17
N PRO A 91 16.26 9.35 -11.41
CA PRO A 91 14.86 9.01 -11.64
C PRO A 91 14.49 7.75 -10.85
N ASP A 92 15.40 6.80 -10.76
CA ASP A 92 15.23 5.59 -9.97
C ASP A 92 15.16 5.87 -8.47
N THR A 93 14.03 5.47 -7.88
CA THR A 93 13.83 5.53 -6.43
C THR A 93 14.18 4.18 -5.79
N THR A 94 14.17 4.14 -4.46
CA THR A 94 14.31 2.89 -3.70
C THR A 94 13.22 1.87 -4.05
N PHE A 95 12.03 2.33 -4.44
CA PHE A 95 10.86 1.47 -4.62
C PHE A 95 10.52 1.20 -6.09
N PHE A 96 10.90 2.08 -7.02
CA PHE A 96 10.55 1.97 -8.44
C PHE A 96 11.73 2.33 -9.36
N THR A 97 11.80 1.65 -10.51
CA THR A 97 12.61 2.02 -11.68
C THR A 97 11.73 2.69 -12.71
N TYR A 98 12.25 3.69 -13.42
CA TYR A 98 11.48 4.43 -14.42
C TYR A 98 12.11 4.32 -15.80
N MET A 99 11.26 4.11 -16.80
CA MET A 99 11.66 3.95 -18.19
C MET A 99 10.69 4.70 -19.10
N LEU A 100 11.21 5.26 -20.18
CA LEU A 100 10.43 5.81 -21.28
C LEU A 100 10.38 4.78 -22.41
N GLU A 101 9.17 4.52 -22.91
CA GLU A 101 8.95 3.69 -24.08
C GLU A 101 8.63 4.61 -25.26
N ALA A 102 9.59 4.73 -26.17
CA ALA A 102 9.47 5.62 -27.32
C ALA A 102 8.41 5.16 -28.34
N GLU A 103 8.15 3.85 -28.44
CA GLU A 103 7.16 3.29 -29.36
C GLU A 103 5.72 3.69 -28.95
N ASP A 104 5.41 3.55 -27.66
CA ASP A 104 4.07 3.80 -27.12
C ASP A 104 3.90 5.23 -26.56
N LEU A 105 4.99 6.02 -26.55
CA LEU A 105 5.06 7.33 -25.88
C LEU A 105 4.55 7.25 -24.45
N SER A 106 5.06 6.28 -23.69
CA SER A 106 4.62 6.01 -22.32
C SER A 106 5.75 6.03 -21.31
N ILE A 107 5.44 6.40 -20.08
CA ILE A 107 6.34 6.33 -18.93
C ILE A 107 5.95 5.09 -18.13
N ARG A 108 6.89 4.18 -17.90
CA ARG A 108 6.70 2.98 -17.11
C ARG A 108 7.46 3.10 -15.79
N ALA A 109 6.74 3.06 -14.68
CA ALA A 109 7.31 2.90 -13.35
C ALA A 109 7.15 1.44 -12.91
N ILE A 110 8.26 0.72 -12.73
CA ILE A 110 8.30 -0.70 -12.39
C ILE A 110 8.72 -0.86 -10.95
N SER A 111 7.91 -1.52 -10.13
CA SER A 111 8.21 -1.74 -8.71
C SER A 111 9.39 -2.68 -8.51
N LYS A 112 10.24 -2.35 -7.53
CA LYS A 112 11.37 -3.16 -7.06
C LYS A 112 10.94 -4.05 -5.91
N THR A 113 11.74 -5.07 -5.58
CA THR A 113 11.51 -5.93 -4.40
C THR A 113 11.35 -5.12 -3.10
N SER A 114 12.05 -3.98 -2.99
CA SER A 114 11.98 -3.07 -1.83
C SER A 114 10.62 -2.42 -1.61
N PHE A 115 9.75 -2.36 -2.63
CA PHE A 115 8.34 -1.95 -2.45
C PHE A 115 7.53 -2.99 -1.68
N GLY A 116 7.97 -4.26 -1.70
CA GLY A 116 7.29 -5.42 -1.12
C GLY A 116 6.87 -6.44 -2.18
N LYS A 117 6.82 -6.02 -3.45
CA LYS A 117 6.55 -6.88 -4.61
C LYS A 117 7.12 -6.26 -5.87
N GLU A 118 7.86 -7.07 -6.60
CA GLU A 118 8.57 -6.66 -7.81
C GLU A 118 7.70 -6.87 -9.05
N GLY A 119 7.87 -5.98 -10.03
CA GLY A 119 7.29 -6.13 -11.36
C GLY A 119 5.89 -5.55 -11.54
N ILE A 120 5.33 -4.84 -10.54
CA ILE A 120 4.10 -4.05 -10.73
C ILE A 120 4.47 -2.86 -11.61
N LYS A 121 3.81 -2.71 -12.75
CA LYS A 121 4.06 -1.61 -13.68
C LYS A 121 2.94 -0.60 -13.60
N VAL A 122 3.31 0.66 -13.43
CA VAL A 122 2.42 1.81 -13.57
C VAL A 122 2.79 2.48 -14.88
N ILE A 123 1.87 2.49 -15.82
CA ILE A 123 2.09 2.97 -17.18
C ILE A 123 1.30 4.27 -17.33
N TYR A 124 2.00 5.35 -17.65
CA TYR A 124 1.38 6.62 -18.01
C TYR A 124 1.54 6.86 -19.51
N SER A 125 0.42 6.99 -20.22
CA SER A 125 0.41 7.34 -21.65
C SER A 125 0.48 8.85 -21.79
N MET A 126 1.56 9.38 -22.38
CA MET A 126 1.72 10.83 -22.59
C MET A 126 0.70 11.41 -23.58
N PRO A 127 0.35 10.74 -24.71
CA PRO A 127 -0.66 11.23 -25.64
C PRO A 127 -2.07 11.28 -25.05
N ASN A 128 -2.47 10.21 -24.35
CA ASN A 128 -3.84 10.05 -23.85
C ASN A 128 -4.03 10.63 -22.44
N LYS A 129 -2.92 10.90 -21.74
CA LYS A 129 -2.90 11.37 -20.34
C LYS A 129 -3.63 10.43 -19.39
N THR A 130 -3.51 9.13 -19.64
CA THR A 130 -4.15 8.06 -18.86
C THR A 130 -3.12 7.23 -18.11
N TYR A 131 -3.52 6.72 -16.95
CA TYR A 131 -2.76 5.77 -16.16
C TYR A 131 -3.33 4.35 -16.32
N GLU A 132 -2.45 3.37 -16.34
CA GLU A 132 -2.76 1.95 -16.35
C GLU A 132 -1.86 1.21 -15.35
N ILE A 133 -2.39 0.19 -14.69
CA ILE A 133 -1.65 -0.65 -13.74
C ILE A 133 -1.63 -2.08 -14.27
N ASP A 134 -0.43 -2.63 -14.45
CA ASP A 134 -0.19 -4.03 -14.77
C ASP A 134 0.46 -4.70 -13.55
N ASP A 135 -0.30 -5.56 -12.87
CA ASP A 135 0.15 -6.30 -11.70
C ASP A 135 0.27 -7.80 -12.03
N PRO A 136 1.48 -8.39 -12.02
CA PRO A 136 1.67 -9.81 -12.35
C PRO A 136 1.06 -10.77 -11.30
N ALA A 137 0.79 -10.31 -10.08
CA ALA A 137 0.25 -11.15 -9.01
C ALA A 137 -0.75 -10.39 -8.10
N PRO A 138 -1.95 -10.02 -8.59
CA PRO A 138 -2.89 -9.13 -7.89
C PRO A 138 -3.47 -9.69 -6.59
N LYS A 139 -3.28 -10.99 -6.32
CA LYS A 139 -3.70 -11.65 -5.08
C LYS A 139 -2.68 -11.53 -3.95
N ILE A 140 -1.48 -11.06 -4.25
CA ILE A 140 -0.36 -10.95 -3.32
C ILE A 140 -0.13 -9.47 -3.01
N LYS A 141 -0.19 -9.10 -1.73
CA LYS A 141 0.14 -7.74 -1.26
C LYS A 141 1.64 -7.47 -1.43
N PRO A 142 2.06 -6.21 -1.66
CA PRO A 142 1.25 -5.00 -1.87
C PRO A 142 0.49 -5.00 -3.21
N VAL A 143 -0.69 -4.40 -3.22
CA VAL A 143 -1.54 -4.22 -4.42
C VAL A 143 -1.78 -2.73 -4.59
N ILE A 144 -1.42 -2.20 -5.76
CA ILE A 144 -1.68 -0.79 -6.10
C ILE A 144 -3.14 -0.69 -6.55
N LYS A 145 -3.92 0.17 -5.88
CA LYS A 145 -5.34 0.37 -6.21
C LYS A 145 -5.49 1.49 -7.22
N ASP A 146 -6.43 1.36 -8.16
CA ASP A 146 -6.77 2.40 -9.13
C ASP A 146 -7.16 3.73 -8.44
N SER A 147 -7.75 3.66 -7.25
CA SER A 147 -8.12 4.83 -6.43
C SER A 147 -6.93 5.67 -5.95
N TRP A 148 -5.69 5.17 -6.07
CA TRP A 148 -4.48 5.90 -5.70
C TRP A 148 -3.89 6.68 -6.87
N LEU A 149 -4.36 6.43 -8.09
CA LEU A 149 -3.98 7.19 -9.26
C LEU A 149 -4.59 8.61 -9.20
N PRO A 150 -3.88 9.62 -9.74
CA PRO A 150 -4.32 11.01 -9.69
C PRO A 150 -5.42 11.37 -10.69
#